data_AF-A0A1C5GU18-F1
#
_entry.id   AF-A0A1C5GU18-F1
#
_cell.length_a   1.000
_cell.length_b   1.000
_cell.length_c   1.000
_cell.angle_alpha   90.00
_cell.angle_beta   90.00
_cell.angle_gamma   90.00
#
_symmetry.space_group_name_H-M   'P 1'
#
loop_
_entity.id
_entity.type
_entity.pdbx_description
1 polymer ?
#
loop_
_entity_poly.entity_id
_entity_poly.type
_entity_poly.pdbx_seq_one_letter_code
_entity_poly.pdbx_strand_id
1 'polypeptide(L)' 'MRLVAPLWRKATRSANEGNCVEVADNLPGMVLVRDSKDRSGPTLTFTPAAWRTFVAGTRHTG' A
#
# COMPACT_ATOMS: atom_id res chain seq x y z
N MET A 1 18.48 14.92 -0.83
CA MET A 1 17.46 13.87 -0.94
C MET A 1 16.14 14.53 -1.32
N ARG A 2 15.64 14.35 -2.56
CA ARG A 2 14.34 14.92 -2.94
C ARG A 2 13.26 14.05 -2.30
N LEU A 3 12.50 14.61 -1.36
CA LEU A 3 11.31 13.94 -0.85
C LEU A 3 10.27 13.94 -1.98
N VAL A 4 10.10 12.79 -2.62
CA VAL A 4 8.94 12.58 -3.49
C VAL A 4 7.73 12.35 -2.60
N ALA A 5 6.67 13.14 -2.81
CA ALA A 5 5.43 12.93 -2.08
C ALA A 5 4.85 11.54 -2.44
N PRO A 6 4.28 10.80 -1.47
CA PRO A 6 3.60 9.54 -1.76
C PRO A 6 2.43 9.77 -2.72
N LEU A 7 2.43 9.04 -3.85
CA LEU A 7 1.33 9.01 -4.80
C LEU A 7 0.44 7.80 -4.47
N TRP A 8 -0.60 8.06 -3.68
CA TRP A 8 -1.53 7.04 -3.20
C TRP A 8 -2.43 6.50 -4.31
N ARG A 9 -2.49 5.17 -4.44
CA ARG A 9 -3.43 4.47 -5.33
C ARG A 9 -4.25 3.47 -4.53
N LYS A 10 -5.57 3.45 -4.74
CA LYS A 10 -6.46 2.47 -4.12
C LYS A 10 -6.24 1.08 -4.73
N ALA A 11 -6.27 0.03 -3.91
CA ALA A 11 -6.18 -1.34 -4.39
C ALA A 11 -7.42 -1.75 -5.20
N THR A 12 -7.24 -2.61 -6.21
CA THR A 12 -8.32 -3.06 -7.12
C THR A 12 -9.43 -3.86 -6.43
N ARG A 13 -9.12 -4.52 -5.30
CA ARG A 13 -10.11 -5.23 -4.47
C ARG A 13 -10.91 -4.31 -3.54
N SER A 14 -10.59 -3.01 -3.49
CA SER A 14 -11.30 -2.01 -2.67
C SER A 14 -12.53 -1.40 -3.35
N ALA A 15 -12.99 -1.97 -4.47
CA ALA A 15 -14.04 -1.38 -5.29
C ALA A 15 -15.46 -1.59 -4.73
N ASN A 16 -15.75 -2.63 -3.92
CA ASN A 16 -17.14 -3.01 -3.69
C ASN A 16 -17.67 -3.05 -2.25
N GLU A 17 -16.85 -3.12 -1.20
CA GLU A 17 -17.40 -3.24 0.17
C GLU A 17 -16.56 -2.49 1.20
N GLY A 18 -16.20 -1.26 0.84
CA GLY A 18 -15.80 -0.26 1.82
C GLY A 18 -14.66 -0.67 2.73
N ASN A 19 -13.69 -1.49 2.33
CA ASN A 19 -12.41 -1.63 3.05
C ASN A 19 -11.26 -1.43 2.07
N CYS A 20 -10.53 -0.36 2.33
CA CYS A 20 -10.04 0.53 1.31
C CYS A 20 -8.56 0.73 1.57
N VAL A 21 -7.67 -0.06 0.99
CA VAL A 21 -6.22 0.12 1.22
C VAL A 21 -5.67 1.05 0.14
N GLU A 22 -4.88 2.04 0.54
CA GLU A 22 -4.09 2.86 -0.40
C GLU A 22 -2.62 2.45 -0.31
N VAL A 23 -1.98 2.36 -1.47
CA VAL A 23 -0.56 2.02 -1.60
C VAL A 23 0.17 3.15 -2.33
N ALA A 24 1.35 3.52 -1.85
CA ALA A 24 2.29 4.39 -2.56
C ALA A 24 3.63 3.68 -2.75
N ASP A 25 3.99 3.43 -4.00
CA ASP A 25 5.18 2.69 -4.44
C ASP A 25 6.18 3.56 -5.22
N ASN A 26 5.93 4.87 -5.32
CA ASN A 26 6.76 5.83 -6.03
C ASN A 26 7.96 6.35 -5.21
N LEU A 27 8.11 5.89 -3.97
CA LEU A 27 9.17 6.30 -3.05
C LEU A 27 10.41 5.42 -3.23
N PRO A 28 11.62 5.99 -3.35
CA PRO A 28 12.84 5.22 -3.43
C PRO A 28 13.02 4.29 -2.23
N GLY A 29 13.05 2.98 -2.48
CA GLY A 29 13.36 1.97 -1.46
C GLY A 29 12.24 1.69 -0.45
N MET A 30 11.03 2.24 -0.64
CA MET A 30 9.92 2.04 0.29
C MET A 30 8.59 1.89 -0.43
N VAL A 31 7.71 1.08 0.16
CA VAL A 31 6.29 0.99 -0.19
C VAL A 31 5.48 1.33 1.05
N LEU A 32 4.58 2.30 0.93
CA LEU A 32 3.70 2.72 2.01
C LEU A 32 2.32 2.15 1.81
N VAL A 33 1.69 1.73 2.92
CA VAL A 33 0.34 1.17 2.93
C VAL A 33 -0.44 1.81 4.07
N ARG A 34 -1.64 2.30 3.78
CA ARG A 34 -2.54 2.84 4.81
C ARG A 34 -3.98 2.44 4.56
N ASP A 35 -4.78 2.57 5.60
CA ASP A 35 -6.24 2.52 5.47
C ASP A 35 -6.76 3.82 4.84
N SER A 36 -7.63 3.71 3.84
CA SER A 36 -8.22 4.87 3.16
C SER A 36 -9.25 5.55 4.05
N LYS A 37 -9.82 4.84 5.05
CA LYS A 37 -10.79 5.43 5.98
C LYS A 37 -10.09 6.23 7.08
N ASP A 38 -8.94 5.77 7.54
CA ASP A 38 -8.10 6.51 8.48
C ASP A 38 -6.80 7.03 7.83
N ARG A 39 -6.93 8.11 7.05
CA ARG A 39 -5.79 8.74 6.35
C ARG A 39 -4.80 9.44 7.29
N SER A 40 -5.26 9.82 8.48
CA SER A 40 -4.46 10.39 9.57
C SER A 40 -3.77 9.33 10.43
N GLY A 41 -4.23 8.09 10.31
CA GLY A 41 -3.74 6.96 11.07
C GLY A 41 -2.33 6.50 10.66
N PRO A 42 -1.84 5.46 11.34
CA PRO A 42 -0.52 4.92 11.10
C PRO A 42 -0.37 4.38 9.67
N THR A 43 0.78 4.65 9.05
CA THR A 43 1.17 4.13 7.74
C THR A 43 2.17 2.99 7.93
N LEU A 44 1.88 1.82 7.35
CA LEU A 44 2.82 0.71 7.30
C LEU A 44 3.87 0.99 6.22
N THR A 45 5.14 0.72 6.54
CA THR A 45 6.27 0.91 5.62
C THR A 45 6.93 -0.43 5.35
N PHE A 46 7.10 -0.75 4.07
CA PHE A 46 7.77 -1.96 3.61
C PHE A 46 8.97 -1.63 2.75
N THR A 47 9.98 -2.50 2.74
CA THR A 47 10.93 -2.54 1.63
C THR A 47 10.24 -3.13 0.40
N PRO A 48 10.70 -2.83 -0.83
CA PRO A 48 10.15 -3.42 -2.05
C PRO A 48 10.16 -4.95 -2.04
N ALA A 49 11.17 -5.57 -1.43
CA ALA A 49 11.26 -7.02 -1.30
C ALA A 49 10.20 -7.59 -0.35
N ALA A 50 10.06 -7.00 0.84
CA ALA A 50 9.04 -7.41 1.80
C ALA A 50 7.62 -7.24 1.24
N TRP A 51 7.37 -6.15 0.51
CA TRP A 51 6.09 -5.90 -0.15
C TRP A 51 5.73 -7.01 -1.15
N ARG A 52 6.67 -7.42 -2.01
CA ARG A 52 6.45 -8.51 -2.97
C ARG A 52 6.12 -9.83 -2.27
N THR A 53 6.87 -10.17 -1.23
CA THR A 53 6.61 -11.40 -0.44
C THR A 53 5.24 -11.36 0.22
N PHE A 54 4.87 -10.21 0.81
CA PHE A 54 3.55 -10.01 1.43
C PHE A 54 2.41 -10.19 0.43
N VAL A 55 2.48 -9.54 -0.74
CA VAL A 55 1.46 -9.67 -1.79
C VAL A 55 1.39 -11.10 -2.33
N ALA A 56 2.53 -11.77 -2.51
CA ALA A 56 2.56 -13.15 -2.95
C ALA A 56 1.88 -14.11 -1.96
N GLY A 57 2.14 -13.95 -0.65
CA GLY A 57 1.54 -14.79 0.39
C GLY A 57 0.06 -14.51 0.65
N THR A 58 -0.41 -13.29 0.39
CA THR A 58 -1.82 -12.90 0.58
C THR A 58 -2.70 -13.18 -0.64
N ARG A 59 -2.09 -13.50 -1.79
CA ARG A 59 -2.80 -13.90 -3.00
C ARG A 59 -3.30 -15.34 -2.86
N HIS A 60 -4.51 -15.49 -2.33
CA HIS A 60 -5.24 -16.75 -2.45
C HIS A 60 -5.53 -17.02 -3.93
N THR A 61 -4.97 -18.11 -4.46
CA THR A 61 -5.44 -18.74 -5.71
C THR A 61 -6.76 -19.42 -5.38
N GLY A 62 -7.86 -18.71 -5.60
CA GLY A 62 -9.18 -19.31 -5.78
C GLY A 62 -9.35 -19.71 -7.23
#